data_AF-A0A915KT94-F1
#
_entry.id   AF-A0A915KT94-F1
#
_cell.length_a   1.000
_cell.length_b   1.000
_cell.length_c   1.000
_cell.angle_alpha   90.00
_cell.angle_beta   90.00
_cell.angle_gamma   90.00
#
_symmetry.space_group_name_H-M   'P 1'
#
loop_
_entity.id
_entity.type
_entity.pdbx_description
1 polymer ?
#
loop_
_entity_poly.entity_id
_entity_poly.type
_entity_poly.pdbx_seq_one_letter_code
_entity_poly.pdbx_strand_id
1 'polypeptide(L)'
;GSKKLYGKFSLIDLAGNERGADTISSDRVTRMEGAEINKSLLALKECIRALGRKNAHLPFRASKLTLVLRDSFIGDNARTCMIAMISPGMSSCEHTLNTLRYADRVKELGVDDIENTGPRNDDAAADRHNNNNDAGNEDELSEDLYNLQMAMDKIQHFEEKLVDEHHKCYNDMRRELEAHYNLLKSTEAVDYDTESYAKKLRSLVVSQMEQLNLVKNRADEFLTQLKQEELAAQKATKNHRRK
;
A
#
# COMPACT_ATOMS: atom_id res chain seq x y z
N GLY A 1 -1.77 35.14 25.44
CA GLY A 1 -1.17 35.67 24.20
C GLY A 1 -0.58 34.51 23.42
N SER A 2 -1.08 34.26 22.22
CA SER A 2 -0.55 33.23 21.31
C SER A 2 0.82 33.66 20.78
N LYS A 3 1.84 32.80 20.94
CA LYS A 3 3.16 33.04 20.36
C LYS A 3 3.05 33.06 18.83
N LYS A 4 3.45 34.16 18.20
CA LYS A 4 3.47 34.29 16.73
C LYS A 4 4.61 33.41 16.17
N LEU A 5 4.28 32.52 15.23
CA LEU A 5 5.24 31.68 14.52
C LEU A 5 5.88 32.48 13.38
N TYR A 6 7.20 32.61 13.37
CA TYR A 6 7.94 33.38 12.36
C TYR A 6 8.45 32.53 11.19
N GLY A 7 8.57 31.22 11.37
CA GLY A 7 9.02 30.28 10.34
C GLY A 7 8.95 28.84 10.83
N LYS A 8 8.89 27.90 9.89
CA LYS A 8 8.89 26.45 10.14
C LYS A 8 9.92 25.80 9.22
N PHE A 9 10.86 25.06 9.80
CA PHE A 9 11.82 24.25 9.06
C PHE A 9 11.61 22.79 9.45
N SER A 10 11.27 21.96 8.47
CA SER A 10 10.96 20.54 8.68
C SER A 10 12.01 19.68 7.99
N LEU A 11 12.66 18.80 8.75
CA LEU A 11 13.50 17.73 8.21
C LEU A 11 12.71 16.43 8.27
N ILE A 12 12.64 15.73 7.14
CA ILE A 12 11.80 14.55 6.98
C ILE A 12 12.67 13.46 6.39
N ASP A 13 12.79 12.36 7.12
CA ASP A 13 13.42 11.14 6.66
C ASP A 13 12.34 10.14 6.25
N LEU A 14 12.44 9.60 5.04
CA LEU A 14 11.46 8.68 4.48
C LEU A 14 12.02 7.27 4.51
N ALA A 15 11.21 6.33 4.98
CA ALA A 15 11.52 4.91 4.89
C ALA A 15 11.60 4.44 3.42
N GLY A 16 12.21 3.27 3.23
CA GLY A 16 12.35 2.65 1.92
C GLY A 16 11.00 2.27 1.28
N ASN A 17 11.01 2.14 -0.05
CA ASN A 17 9.86 1.73 -0.84
C ASN A 17 10.08 0.32 -1.42
N GLU A 18 10.58 -0.59 -0.61
CA GLU A 18 10.76 -2.00 -0.96
C GLU A 18 9.38 -2.64 -1.22
N ARG A 19 9.29 -3.53 -2.21
CA ARG A 19 8.05 -4.23 -2.52
C ARG A 19 7.78 -5.31 -1.48
N GLY A 20 6.51 -5.66 -1.27
CA GLY A 20 6.15 -6.82 -0.43
C GLY A 20 6.79 -8.12 -0.93
N ALA A 21 7.08 -8.21 -2.24
CA ALA A 21 7.82 -9.32 -2.82
C ALA A 21 9.29 -9.41 -2.31
N ASP A 22 9.88 -8.28 -1.94
CA ASP A 22 11.26 -8.20 -1.46
C ASP A 22 11.36 -8.62 0.02
N THR A 23 10.24 -8.69 0.72
CA THR A 23 10.14 -9.01 2.17
C THR A 23 9.40 -10.30 2.45
N ILE A 24 9.22 -11.18 1.46
CA ILE A 24 8.48 -12.45 1.62
C ILE A 24 9.08 -13.34 2.73
N SER A 25 10.38 -13.26 2.97
CA SER A 25 11.07 -14.04 4.01
C SER A 25 11.06 -13.40 5.40
N SER A 26 10.50 -12.19 5.57
CA SER A 26 10.47 -11.52 6.88
C SER A 26 9.29 -11.97 7.73
N ASP A 27 9.41 -11.76 9.04
CA ASP A 27 8.37 -12.12 9.98
C ASP A 27 7.11 -11.25 9.78
N ARG A 28 5.99 -11.72 10.34
CA ARG A 28 4.69 -11.07 10.15
C ARG A 28 4.68 -9.60 10.57
N VAL A 29 5.39 -9.26 11.65
CA VAL A 29 5.46 -7.88 12.15
C VAL A 29 6.18 -6.98 11.15
N THR A 30 7.33 -7.42 10.61
CA THR A 30 8.08 -6.65 9.61
C THR A 30 7.29 -6.47 8.32
N ARG A 31 6.54 -7.47 7.86
CA ARG A 31 5.68 -7.34 6.67
C ARG A 31 4.55 -6.32 6.88
N MET A 32 3.93 -6.33 8.05
CA MET A 32 2.90 -5.34 8.42
C MET A 32 3.45 -3.91 8.45
N GLU A 33 4.64 -3.73 9.03
CA GLU A 33 5.32 -2.43 9.03
C GLU A 33 5.64 -1.97 7.60
N GLY A 34 6.20 -2.86 6.77
CA GLY A 34 6.48 -2.58 5.36
C GLY A 34 5.23 -2.23 4.54
N ALA A 35 4.09 -2.84 4.84
CA ALA A 35 2.81 -2.50 4.21
C ALA A 35 2.37 -1.07 4.56
N GLU A 36 2.41 -0.69 5.84
CA GLU A 36 2.04 0.65 6.27
C GLU A 36 3.01 1.73 5.76
N ILE A 37 4.31 1.42 5.69
CA ILE A 37 5.32 2.26 5.04
C ILE A 37 4.92 2.49 3.58
N ASN A 38 4.70 1.42 2.82
CA ASN A 38 4.34 1.50 1.40
C ASN A 38 3.02 2.26 1.17
N LYS A 39 2.03 2.10 2.05
CA LYS A 39 0.78 2.85 2.02
C LYS A 39 1.00 4.35 2.15
N SER A 40 1.81 4.77 3.12
CA SER A 40 2.14 6.20 3.31
C SER A 40 2.95 6.79 2.15
N LEU A 41 3.87 6.02 1.57
CA LEU A 41 4.68 6.44 0.41
C LEU A 41 3.85 6.49 -0.88
N LEU A 42 2.89 5.58 -1.06
CA LEU A 42 1.95 5.62 -2.18
C LEU A 42 1.06 6.87 -2.12
N ALA A 43 0.50 7.17 -0.94
CA ALA A 43 -0.26 8.40 -0.73
C ALA A 43 0.55 9.65 -1.08
N LEU A 44 1.84 9.68 -0.71
CA LEU A 44 2.75 10.78 -1.04
C LEU A 44 2.99 10.90 -2.56
N LYS A 45 3.22 9.77 -3.24
CA LYS A 45 3.39 9.74 -4.71
C LYS A 45 2.15 10.26 -5.43
N GLU A 46 0.97 9.90 -4.96
CA GLU A 46 -0.30 10.37 -5.53
C GLU A 46 -0.52 11.87 -5.29
N CYS A 47 -0.13 12.40 -4.11
CA CYS A 47 -0.15 13.84 -3.87
C CYS A 47 0.77 14.59 -4.85
N ILE A 48 2.00 14.12 -5.06
CA ILE A 48 2.95 14.70 -6.02
C ILE A 48 2.39 14.64 -7.45
N ARG A 49 1.80 13.51 -7.84
CA ARG A 49 1.18 13.33 -9.16
C ARG A 49 0.01 14.28 -9.39
N ALA A 50 -0.79 14.53 -8.36
CA ALA A 50 -1.93 15.43 -8.41
C ALA A 50 -1.51 16.90 -8.45
N LEU A 51 -0.43 17.28 -7.75
CA LEU A 51 0.11 18.64 -7.72
C LEU A 51 0.53 19.13 -9.12
N GLY A 52 0.99 18.25 -10.01
CA GLY A 52 1.33 18.62 -11.40
C GLY A 52 0.11 18.88 -12.31
N ARG A 53 -1.13 18.76 -11.81
CA ARG A 53 -2.37 18.96 -12.57
C ARG A 53 -3.11 20.19 -12.03
N LYS A 54 -3.28 21.22 -12.87
CA LYS A 54 -4.10 22.39 -12.53
C LYS A 54 -5.55 21.95 -12.24
N ASN A 55 -6.11 22.42 -11.12
CA ASN A 55 -7.49 22.14 -10.66
C ASN A 55 -7.79 20.68 -10.24
N ALA A 56 -6.80 19.87 -9.88
CA ALA A 56 -7.03 18.54 -9.32
C ALA A 56 -7.15 18.58 -7.79
N HIS A 57 -8.06 17.79 -7.22
CA HIS A 57 -8.11 17.55 -5.78
C HIS A 57 -6.78 16.92 -5.31
N LEU A 58 -6.19 17.47 -4.24
CA LEU A 58 -4.95 16.97 -3.65
C LEU A 58 -5.24 16.04 -2.45
N PRO A 59 -4.94 14.73 -2.52
CA PRO A 59 -5.35 13.74 -1.53
C PRO A 59 -4.48 13.75 -0.25
N PHE A 60 -4.21 14.92 0.34
CA PHE A 60 -3.33 15.02 1.52
C PHE A 60 -3.85 14.25 2.74
N ARG A 61 -5.16 13.93 2.79
CA ARG A 61 -5.79 13.15 3.87
C ARG A 61 -5.56 11.64 3.77
N ALA A 62 -5.00 11.14 2.66
CA ALA A 62 -4.80 9.69 2.44
C ALA A 62 -3.81 9.05 3.42
N SER A 63 -2.92 9.82 4.04
CA SER A 63 -2.04 9.35 5.11
C SER A 63 -1.70 10.47 6.11
N LYS A 64 -1.27 10.09 7.32
CA LYS A 64 -0.75 11.06 8.30
C LYS A 64 0.50 11.78 7.78
N LEU A 65 1.33 11.09 7.02
CA LEU A 65 2.54 11.66 6.40
C LEU A 65 2.18 12.80 5.44
N THR A 66 1.22 12.56 4.53
CA THR A 66 0.78 13.56 3.56
C THR A 66 0.04 14.73 4.21
N LEU A 67 -0.64 14.51 5.34
CA LEU A 67 -1.24 15.59 6.14
C LEU A 67 -0.18 16.52 6.72
N VAL A 68 0.89 15.95 7.30
CA VAL A 68 2.01 16.72 7.87
C VAL A 68 2.75 17.50 6.78
N LEU A 69 2.89 16.89 5.60
CA LEU A 69 3.57 17.48 4.44
C LEU A 69 2.75 18.52 3.67
N ARG A 70 1.45 18.66 3.95
CA ARG A 70 0.55 19.56 3.23
C ARG A 70 1.12 20.97 3.08
N ASP A 71 1.49 21.58 4.20
CA ASP A 71 2.01 22.97 4.21
C ASP A 71 3.32 23.11 3.44
N SER A 72 4.12 22.05 3.32
CA SER A 72 5.36 22.05 2.56
C SER A 72 5.11 22.07 1.04
N PHE A 73 4.00 21.51 0.57
CA PHE A 73 3.67 21.45 -0.85
C PHE A 73 2.79 22.58 -1.36
N ILE A 74 1.87 23.09 -0.54
CA ILE A 74 0.88 24.10 -0.96
C ILE A 74 0.95 25.40 -0.14
N GLY A 75 1.94 25.57 0.73
CA GLY A 75 2.09 26.80 1.49
C GLY A 75 2.61 27.93 0.60
N ASP A 76 1.96 29.09 0.62
CA ASP A 76 2.28 30.26 -0.22
C ASP A 76 3.74 30.73 -0.13
N ASN A 77 4.42 30.45 0.99
CA ASN A 77 5.82 30.81 1.23
C ASN A 77 6.66 29.58 1.65
N ALA A 78 6.25 28.39 1.22
CA ALA A 78 6.96 27.16 1.48
C ALA A 78 8.03 26.92 0.41
N ARG A 79 9.23 26.50 0.84
CA ARG A 79 10.28 26.03 -0.05
C ARG A 79 10.59 24.59 0.32
N THR A 80 10.46 23.71 -0.66
CA THR A 80 10.66 22.27 -0.47
C THR A 80 11.84 21.80 -1.30
N CYS A 81 12.75 21.08 -0.66
CA CYS A 81 13.87 20.40 -1.29
C CYS A 81 13.67 18.90 -1.11
N MET A 82 13.69 18.15 -2.21
CA MET A 82 13.64 16.69 -2.20
C MET A 82 15.03 16.16 -2.59
N ILE A 83 15.54 15.21 -1.81
CA ILE A 83 16.78 14.49 -2.12
C ILE A 83 16.41 13.10 -2.59
N ALA A 84 16.65 12.81 -3.87
CA ALA A 84 16.41 11.51 -4.46
C ALA A 84 17.64 10.60 -4.25
N MET A 85 17.50 9.57 -3.42
CA MET A 85 18.54 8.57 -3.20
C MET A 85 18.41 7.41 -4.20
N ILE A 86 19.50 7.08 -4.88
CA ILE A 86 19.55 6.08 -5.94
C ILE A 86 20.63 5.05 -5.63
N SER A 87 20.34 3.78 -5.88
CA SER A 87 21.32 2.70 -5.81
C SER A 87 22.00 2.50 -7.18
N PRO A 88 23.34 2.42 -7.27
CA PRO A 88 24.06 2.33 -8.54
C PRO A 88 24.03 0.93 -9.20
N GLY A 89 23.45 -0.08 -8.54
CA GLY A 89 23.43 -1.46 -9.02
C GLY A 89 22.49 -1.69 -10.20
N MET A 90 22.90 -2.53 -11.15
CA MET A 90 22.07 -2.91 -12.32
C MET A 90 20.74 -3.58 -11.92
N SER A 91 20.75 -4.38 -10.86
CA SER A 91 19.53 -5.01 -10.30
C SER A 91 18.52 -3.99 -9.77
N SER A 92 18.95 -2.76 -9.49
CA SER A 92 18.12 -1.67 -8.98
C SER A 92 17.65 -0.70 -10.08
N CYS A 93 17.88 -1.01 -11.37
CA CYS A 93 17.54 -0.13 -12.48
C CYS A 93 16.05 0.27 -12.49
N GLU A 94 15.14 -0.68 -12.23
CA GLU A 94 13.71 -0.41 -12.18
C GLU A 94 13.34 0.56 -11.04
N HIS A 95 13.88 0.33 -9.83
CA HIS A 95 13.67 1.22 -8.68
C HIS A 95 14.26 2.62 -8.93
N THR A 96 15.43 2.68 -9.57
CA THR A 96 16.10 3.93 -9.96
C THR A 96 15.23 4.76 -10.88
N LEU A 97 14.70 4.15 -11.95
CA LEU A 97 13.82 4.83 -12.89
C LEU A 97 12.54 5.33 -12.23
N ASN A 98 11.97 4.53 -11.32
CA ASN A 98 10.79 4.94 -10.56
C ASN A 98 11.10 6.18 -9.70
N THR A 99 12.17 6.16 -8.91
CA THR A 99 12.58 7.30 -8.07
C THR A 99 12.84 8.57 -8.89
N LEU A 100 13.54 8.45 -10.02
CA LEU A 100 13.84 9.60 -10.89
C LEU A 100 12.58 10.21 -11.51
N ARG A 101 11.60 9.38 -11.92
CA ARG A 101 10.31 9.87 -12.42
C ARG A 101 9.57 10.70 -11.36
N TYR A 102 9.63 10.31 -10.08
CA TYR A 102 9.03 11.09 -9.01
C TYR A 102 9.76 12.41 -8.78
N ALA A 103 11.10 12.38 -8.76
CA ALA A 103 11.90 13.59 -8.58
C ALA A 103 11.66 14.62 -9.70
N ASP A 104 11.55 14.15 -10.94
CA ASP A 104 11.25 15.00 -12.10
C ASP A 104 9.89 15.70 -11.95
N ARG A 105 8.86 14.99 -11.47
CA ARG A 105 7.55 15.59 -11.19
C ARG A 105 7.58 16.64 -10.10
N VAL A 106 8.37 16.44 -9.05
CA VAL A 106 8.48 17.41 -7.95
C VAL A 106 9.15 18.70 -8.41
N LYS A 107 10.09 18.62 -9.36
CA LYS A 107 10.74 19.79 -9.94
C LYS A 107 9.74 20.72 -10.64
N GLU A 108 8.72 20.15 -11.30
CA GLU A 108 7.67 20.91 -12.01
C GLU A 108 6.78 21.73 -11.04
N LEU A 109 6.81 21.44 -9.74
CA LEU A 109 5.94 22.09 -8.74
C LEU A 109 6.44 23.47 -8.29
N GLY A 110 7.71 23.80 -8.55
CA GLY A 110 8.35 25.03 -8.07
C GLY A 110 8.39 26.19 -9.07
N VAL A 111 7.70 26.07 -10.21
CA VAL A 111 7.73 27.08 -11.29
C VAL A 111 6.34 27.66 -11.50
N ASP A 112 5.77 28.24 -10.44
CA ASP A 112 4.98 29.43 -10.66
C ASP A 112 5.99 30.56 -10.80
N ASP A 113 6.09 31.09 -12.02
CA ASP A 113 7.00 32.16 -12.40
C ASP A 113 7.01 33.26 -11.35
N ILE A 114 8.16 33.44 -10.71
CA ILE A 114 8.56 34.71 -10.11
C ILE A 114 8.77 35.68 -11.28
N GLU A 115 7.70 36.06 -11.97
CA GLU A 115 7.71 37.26 -12.79
C GLU A 115 7.76 38.45 -11.83
N ASN A 116 9.01 38.87 -11.66
CA ASN A 116 9.48 40.15 -11.17
C ASN A 116 8.60 41.32 -11.65
N THR A 117 7.53 41.65 -10.90
CA THR A 117 6.89 42.97 -10.98
C THR A 117 7.33 43.76 -9.76
N GLY A 118 8.13 44.81 -10.03
CA GLY A 118 8.75 45.67 -9.03
C GLY A 118 7.74 46.43 -8.14
N PRO A 119 8.23 47.27 -7.21
CA PRO A 119 7.41 47.84 -6.17
C PRO A 119 6.40 48.82 -6.77
N ARG A 120 5.11 48.51 -6.67
CA ARG A 120 4.03 49.49 -6.85
C ARG A 120 3.42 49.78 -5.49
N ASN A 121 3.73 50.96 -4.99
CA ASN A 121 3.01 51.57 -3.88
C ASN A 121 1.55 51.85 -4.28
N ASP A 122 0.71 51.61 -3.29
CA ASP A 122 -0.57 52.24 -2.94
C ASP A 122 -1.81 52.08 -3.85
N ASP A 123 -2.88 51.73 -3.14
CA ASP A 123 -4.30 52.00 -3.39
C ASP A 123 -5.01 51.33 -4.56
N ALA A 124 -5.65 50.18 -4.28
CA ALA A 124 -7.05 49.94 -4.64
C ALA A 124 -7.56 48.60 -4.09
N ALA A 125 -8.54 48.68 -3.20
CA ALA A 125 -9.46 47.59 -2.93
C ALA A 125 -10.22 47.25 -4.24
N ALA A 126 -10.14 45.99 -4.68
CA ALA A 126 -11.04 45.44 -5.67
C ALA A 126 -11.20 43.93 -5.42
N ASP A 127 -12.21 43.65 -4.61
CA ASP A 127 -13.12 42.51 -4.67
C ASP A 127 -12.83 41.47 -5.78
N ARG A 128 -12.39 40.28 -5.36
CA ARG A 128 -12.56 39.04 -6.13
C ARG A 128 -13.35 38.05 -5.30
N HIS A 129 -14.61 38.39 -5.04
CA HIS A 129 -15.66 37.39 -4.92
C HIS A 129 -15.67 36.52 -6.19
N ASN A 130 -15.31 35.25 -6.07
CA ASN A 130 -15.78 34.24 -7.00
C ASN A 130 -16.37 33.09 -6.20
N ASN A 131 -17.60 33.33 -5.75
CA ASN A 131 -18.55 32.25 -5.48
C ASN A 131 -18.79 31.53 -6.80
N ASN A 132 -18.32 30.30 -6.90
CA ASN A 132 -19.03 29.29 -7.66
C ASN A 132 -19.03 27.99 -6.86
N ASN A 133 -20.25 27.64 -6.45
CA ASN A 133 -20.62 26.39 -5.82
C ASN A 133 -20.26 25.22 -6.74
N ASP A 134 -19.35 24.35 -6.31
CA ASP A 134 -19.32 22.94 -6.71
C ASP A 134 -19.23 22.05 -5.46
N ALA A 135 -20.13 22.29 -4.51
CA ALA A 135 -20.31 21.47 -3.30
C ALA A 135 -20.97 20.11 -3.60
N GLY A 136 -21.04 19.69 -4.86
CA GLY A 136 -21.65 18.43 -5.30
C GLY A 136 -20.65 17.31 -5.58
N ASN A 137 -19.36 17.64 -5.83
CA ASN A 137 -18.31 16.66 -6.15
C ASN A 137 -17.30 16.43 -5.02
N GLU A 138 -17.32 17.27 -3.97
CA GLU A 138 -16.34 17.23 -2.86
C GLU A 138 -16.53 16.00 -1.95
N ASP A 139 -17.77 15.59 -1.69
CA ASP A 139 -18.06 14.37 -0.93
C ASP A 139 -17.87 13.12 -1.80
N GLU A 140 -18.29 13.15 -3.08
CA GLU A 140 -18.30 11.97 -3.95
C GLU A 140 -16.87 11.49 -4.28
N LEU A 141 -15.92 12.40 -4.55
CA LEU A 141 -14.53 12.05 -4.84
C LEU A 141 -13.74 11.62 -3.58
N SER A 142 -14.07 12.17 -2.41
CA SER A 142 -13.51 11.75 -1.12
C SER A 142 -14.02 10.37 -0.72
N GLU A 143 -15.30 10.10 -0.98
CA GLU A 143 -15.94 8.80 -0.73
C GLU A 143 -15.37 7.72 -1.66
N ASP A 144 -15.16 8.02 -2.94
CA ASP A 144 -14.51 7.12 -3.90
C ASP A 144 -13.07 6.77 -3.52
N LEU A 145 -12.29 7.76 -3.05
CA LEU A 145 -10.92 7.53 -2.59
C LEU A 145 -10.89 6.69 -1.29
N TYR A 146 -11.82 6.95 -0.38
CA TYR A 146 -11.98 6.17 0.85
C TYR A 146 -12.41 4.72 0.54
N ASN A 147 -13.35 4.54 -0.39
CA ASN A 147 -13.82 3.23 -0.84
C ASN A 147 -12.72 2.43 -1.53
N LEU A 148 -11.92 3.07 -2.40
CA LEU A 148 -10.75 2.44 -3.01
C LEU A 148 -9.72 2.01 -1.96
N GLN A 149 -9.46 2.86 -0.96
CA GLN A 149 -8.54 2.55 0.12
C GLN A 149 -9.03 1.36 0.96
N MET A 150 -10.33 1.33 1.29
CA MET A 150 -10.93 0.22 2.04
C MET A 150 -10.88 -1.08 1.23
N ALA A 151 -11.12 -1.04 -0.08
CA ALA A 151 -11.03 -2.20 -0.96
C ALA A 151 -9.59 -2.75 -1.04
N MET A 152 -8.58 -1.88 -1.16
CA MET A 152 -7.17 -2.27 -1.17
C MET A 152 -6.76 -2.91 0.16
N ASP A 153 -7.08 -2.27 1.29
CA ASP A 153 -6.77 -2.79 2.63
C ASP A 153 -7.42 -4.17 2.83
N LYS A 154 -8.64 -4.36 2.33
CA LYS A 154 -9.37 -5.63 2.39
C LYS A 154 -8.71 -6.72 1.54
N ILE A 155 -8.38 -6.44 0.28
CA ILE A 155 -7.68 -7.41 -0.59
C ILE A 155 -6.36 -7.84 0.05
N GLN A 156 -5.58 -6.87 0.51
CA GLN A 156 -4.28 -7.12 1.12
C GLN A 156 -4.39 -8.00 2.36
N HIS A 157 -5.40 -7.78 3.20
CA HIS A 157 -5.67 -8.62 4.37
C HIS A 157 -6.02 -10.07 4.00
N PHE A 158 -6.81 -10.28 2.95
CA PHE A 158 -7.12 -11.64 2.49
C PHE A 158 -5.91 -12.32 1.84
N GLU A 159 -5.11 -11.57 1.09
CA GLU A 159 -3.86 -12.05 0.51
C GLU A 159 -2.89 -12.50 1.61
N GLU A 160 -2.65 -11.67 2.63
CA GLU A 160 -1.78 -12.00 3.76
C GLU A 160 -2.24 -13.29 4.43
N LYS A 161 -3.53 -13.38 4.74
CA LYS A 161 -4.12 -14.58 5.35
C LYS A 161 -3.99 -15.84 4.50
N LEU A 162 -4.05 -15.73 3.18
CA LEU A 162 -3.83 -16.86 2.27
C LEU A 162 -2.37 -17.30 2.30
N VAL A 163 -1.46 -16.33 2.19
CA VAL A 163 -0.02 -16.59 2.19
C VAL A 163 0.43 -17.22 3.51
N ASP A 164 -0.09 -16.74 4.64
CA ASP A 164 0.22 -17.28 5.97
C ASP A 164 -0.22 -18.74 6.11
N GLU A 165 -1.46 -19.06 5.70
CA GLU A 165 -1.96 -20.45 5.74
C GLU A 165 -1.19 -21.35 4.76
N HIS A 166 -0.85 -20.85 3.57
CA HIS A 166 -0.01 -21.60 2.62
C HIS A 166 1.37 -21.89 3.20
N HIS A 167 2.01 -20.90 3.83
CA HIS A 167 3.33 -21.08 4.46
C HIS A 167 3.28 -22.09 5.61
N LYS A 168 2.23 -22.03 6.44
CA LYS A 168 2.00 -23.01 7.50
C LYS A 168 1.85 -24.42 6.94
N CYS A 169 1.01 -24.60 5.92
CA CYS A 169 0.80 -25.87 5.26
C CYS A 169 2.09 -26.43 4.64
N TYR A 170 2.92 -25.59 4.02
CA TYR A 170 4.23 -26.01 3.51
C TYR A 170 5.13 -26.58 4.61
N ASN A 171 5.22 -25.89 5.76
CA ASN A 171 6.03 -26.35 6.90
C ASN A 171 5.47 -27.63 7.53
N ASP A 172 4.15 -27.74 7.65
CA ASP A 172 3.48 -28.94 8.16
C ASP A 172 3.69 -30.12 7.22
N MET A 173 3.60 -29.92 5.90
CA MET A 173 3.85 -30.96 4.90
C MET A 173 5.29 -31.49 4.97
N ARG A 174 6.28 -30.65 5.30
CA ARG A 174 7.66 -31.11 5.55
C ARG A 174 7.75 -32.03 6.78
N ARG A 175 7.05 -31.69 7.87
CA ARG A 175 7.02 -32.51 9.10
C ARG A 175 6.26 -33.81 8.88
N GLU A 176 5.15 -33.75 8.16
CA GLU A 176 4.34 -34.92 7.83
C GLU A 176 5.09 -35.89 6.93
N LEU A 177 5.88 -35.41 5.98
CA LEU A 177 6.72 -36.26 5.14
C LEU A 177 7.69 -37.10 6.00
N GLU A 178 8.31 -36.48 7.00
CA GLU A 178 9.18 -37.17 7.96
C GLU A 178 8.40 -38.16 8.83
N ALA A 179 7.20 -37.81 9.28
CA ALA A 179 6.33 -38.71 10.03
C ALA A 179 5.90 -39.94 9.22
N HIS A 180 5.55 -39.76 7.94
CA HIS A 180 5.22 -40.85 7.02
C HIS A 180 6.44 -41.75 6.77
N TYR A 181 7.62 -41.16 6.57
CA TYR A 181 8.86 -41.93 6.42
C TYR A 181 9.16 -42.77 7.67
N ASN A 182 9.08 -42.17 8.85
CA ASN A 182 9.31 -42.88 10.12
C ASN A 182 8.29 -43.99 10.35
N LEU A 183 7.02 -43.76 10.00
CA LEU A 183 5.98 -44.79 10.09
C LEU A 183 6.27 -45.94 9.11
N LEU A 184 6.65 -45.66 7.87
CA LEU A 184 7.02 -46.70 6.90
C LEU A 184 8.23 -47.51 7.39
N LYS A 185 9.26 -46.84 7.91
CA LYS A 185 10.44 -47.50 8.47
C LYS A 185 10.11 -48.41 9.66
N SER A 186 9.07 -48.10 10.43
CA SER A 186 8.64 -48.96 11.55
C SER A 186 8.18 -50.36 11.12
N THR A 187 7.88 -50.57 9.84
CA THR A 187 7.55 -51.90 9.29
C THR A 187 8.73 -52.88 9.29
N GLU A 188 9.96 -52.39 9.42
CA GLU A 188 11.18 -53.20 9.50
C GLU A 188 11.47 -53.71 10.93
N ALA A 189 10.69 -53.26 11.92
CA ALA A 189 10.88 -53.64 13.31
C ALA A 189 10.39 -55.07 13.58
N VAL A 190 11.08 -55.78 14.49
CA VAL A 190 10.75 -57.18 14.84
C VAL A 190 9.39 -57.27 15.56
N ASP A 191 8.99 -56.23 16.26
CA ASP A 191 7.73 -56.08 17.01
C ASP A 191 6.67 -55.28 16.24
N TYR A 192 6.75 -55.27 14.90
CA TYR A 192 5.80 -54.57 14.03
C TYR A 192 4.34 -55.01 14.27
N ASP A 193 3.48 -54.04 14.58
CA ASP A 193 2.05 -54.21 14.77
C ASP A 193 1.24 -53.57 13.63
N THR A 194 0.53 -54.41 12.87
CA THR A 194 -0.23 -54.00 11.68
C THR A 194 -1.42 -53.10 12.02
N GLU A 195 -2.07 -53.32 13.17
CA GLU A 195 -3.22 -52.53 13.60
C GLU A 195 -2.80 -51.11 14.00
N SER A 196 -1.74 -50.99 14.81
CA SER A 196 -1.13 -49.72 15.19
C SER A 196 -0.63 -48.94 13.97
N TYR A 197 0.02 -49.61 13.01
CA TYR A 197 0.45 -48.99 11.76
C TYR A 197 -0.74 -48.40 10.98
N ALA A 198 -1.80 -49.18 10.77
CA ALA A 198 -2.99 -48.73 10.04
C ALA A 198 -3.67 -47.54 10.73
N LYS A 199 -3.77 -47.57 12.07
CA LYS A 199 -4.33 -46.45 12.86
C LYS A 199 -3.50 -45.18 12.72
N LYS A 200 -2.18 -45.27 12.83
CA LYS A 200 -1.26 -44.13 12.69
C LYS A 200 -1.28 -43.55 11.28
N LEU A 201 -1.25 -44.41 10.25
CA LEU A 201 -1.31 -43.98 8.86
C LEU A 201 -2.61 -43.23 8.58
N ARG A 202 -3.76 -43.79 9.02
CA ARG A 202 -5.05 -43.13 8.90
C ARG A 202 -5.04 -41.76 9.57
N SER A 203 -4.49 -41.64 10.78
CA SER A 203 -4.41 -40.37 11.49
C SER A 203 -3.58 -39.33 10.75
N LEU A 204 -2.42 -39.72 10.20
CA LEU A 204 -1.57 -38.83 9.41
C LEU A 204 -2.30 -38.34 8.16
N VAL A 205 -2.91 -39.25 7.39
CA VAL A 205 -3.64 -38.90 6.16
C VAL A 205 -4.83 -37.99 6.45
N VAL A 206 -5.58 -38.24 7.52
CA VAL A 206 -6.72 -37.37 7.90
C VAL A 206 -6.25 -35.96 8.25
N SER A 207 -5.21 -35.81 9.07
CA SER A 207 -4.61 -34.51 9.41
C SER A 207 -4.16 -33.76 8.15
N GLN A 208 -3.49 -34.47 7.24
CA GLN A 208 -2.96 -33.93 6.00
C GLN A 208 -4.08 -33.44 5.07
N MET A 209 -5.19 -34.18 4.98
CA MET A 209 -6.39 -33.74 4.25
C MET A 209 -7.01 -32.48 4.86
N GLU A 210 -7.07 -32.37 6.19
CA GLU A 210 -7.61 -31.18 6.87
C GLU A 210 -6.79 -29.93 6.57
N GLN A 211 -5.44 -30.01 6.63
CA GLN A 211 -4.56 -28.88 6.32
C GLN A 211 -4.67 -28.44 4.86
N LEU A 212 -4.66 -29.40 3.92
CA LEU A 212 -4.79 -29.09 2.49
C LEU A 212 -6.13 -28.45 2.16
N ASN A 213 -7.22 -28.94 2.78
CA ASN A 213 -8.54 -28.33 2.61
C ASN A 213 -8.60 -26.91 3.17
N LEU A 214 -7.94 -26.63 4.29
CA LEU A 214 -7.90 -25.29 4.87
C LEU A 214 -7.29 -24.28 3.90
N VAL A 215 -6.10 -24.58 3.34
CA VAL A 215 -5.44 -23.69 2.37
C VAL A 215 -6.26 -23.53 1.10
N LYS A 216 -6.84 -24.64 0.59
CA LYS A 216 -7.73 -24.59 -0.57
C LYS A 216 -8.91 -23.66 -0.34
N ASN A 217 -9.63 -23.82 0.78
CA ASN A 217 -10.77 -22.97 1.12
C ASN A 217 -10.36 -21.50 1.23
N ARG A 218 -9.18 -21.23 1.80
CA ARG A 218 -8.65 -19.88 1.89
C ARG A 218 -8.33 -19.27 0.52
N ALA A 219 -7.82 -20.07 -0.41
CA ALA A 219 -7.59 -19.64 -1.79
C ALA A 219 -8.92 -19.32 -2.50
N ASP A 220 -9.93 -20.18 -2.32
CA ASP A 220 -11.27 -19.97 -2.87
C ASP A 220 -11.92 -18.70 -2.33
N GLU A 221 -11.77 -18.42 -1.03
CA GLU A 221 -12.21 -17.16 -0.39
C GLU A 221 -11.53 -15.95 -1.03
N PHE A 222 -10.20 -15.97 -1.18
CA PHE A 222 -9.45 -14.87 -1.77
C PHE A 222 -9.85 -14.60 -3.22
N LEU A 223 -9.96 -15.65 -4.04
CA LEU A 223 -10.43 -15.54 -5.42
C LEU A 223 -11.85 -14.97 -5.51
N THR A 224 -12.72 -15.34 -4.58
CA THR A 224 -14.07 -14.79 -4.50
C THR A 224 -14.04 -13.30 -4.17
N GLN A 225 -13.19 -12.87 -3.24
CA GLN A 225 -13.02 -11.45 -2.89
C GLN A 225 -12.46 -10.64 -4.06
N LEU A 226 -11.43 -11.13 -4.76
CA LEU A 226 -10.89 -10.46 -5.94
C LEU A 226 -11.96 -10.20 -7.01
N LYS A 227 -12.82 -11.20 -7.29
CA LYS A 227 -13.94 -11.04 -8.22
C LYS A 227 -14.97 -10.02 -7.74
N GLN A 228 -15.28 -10.00 -6.44
CA GLN A 228 -16.23 -9.02 -5.88
C GLN A 228 -15.72 -7.59 -6.03
N GLU A 229 -14.45 -7.35 -5.73
CA GLU A 229 -13.83 -6.03 -5.83
C GLU A 229 -13.69 -5.58 -7.31
N GLU A 230 -13.37 -6.50 -8.23
CA GLU A 230 -13.36 -6.21 -9.67
C GLU A 230 -14.74 -5.77 -10.17
N LEU A 231 -15.80 -6.47 -9.77
CA LEU A 231 -17.17 -6.11 -10.12
C LEU A 231 -17.61 -4.77 -9.51
N ALA A 232 -17.16 -4.46 -8.29
CA ALA A 232 -17.41 -3.17 -7.65
C ALA A 232 -16.74 -2.03 -8.43
N ALA A 233 -15.47 -2.20 -8.82
CA ALA A 233 -14.73 -1.22 -9.63
C ALA A 233 -15.37 -1.00 -11.01
N GLN A 234 -15.87 -2.06 -11.66
CA GLN A 234 -16.59 -1.96 -12.94
C GLN A 234 -17.94 -1.23 -12.82
N LYS A 235 -18.64 -1.35 -11.69
CA LYS A 235 -19.89 -0.63 -11.44
C LYS A 235 -19.64 0.86 -11.16
N ALA A 236 -18.61 1.18 -10.37
CA ALA A 236 -18.21 2.56 -10.10
C ALA A 236 -17.87 3.31 -11.39
N THR A 237 -17.09 2.70 -12.29
CA THR A 237 -16.71 3.29 -13.59
C THR A 237 -17.89 3.45 -14.56
N LYS A 238 -18.92 2.60 -14.50
CA LYS A 238 -20.14 2.73 -15.32
C LYS A 238 -21.08 3.84 -14.83
N ASN A 239 -21.19 4.04 -13.53
CA ASN A 239 -22.02 5.10 -12.95
C ASN A 239 -21.42 6.49 -13.25
N HIS A 240 -20.09 6.61 -13.25
CA HIS A 240 -19.37 7.84 -13.58
C HIS A 240 -19.49 8.24 -15.07
N ARG A 241 -19.90 7.33 -15.96
CA ARG A 241 -20.15 7.60 -17.40
C ARG A 241 -21.60 8.00 -17.71
N ARG A 242 -22.51 7.93 -16.73
CA ARG A 242 -23.95 8.18 -16.89
C ARG A 242 -24.43 9.48 -16.24
N LYS A 243 -23.60 10.12 -15.41
CA LYS A 243 -23.74 11.52 -15.00
C LYS A 243 -23.02 12.40 -16.01
#